data_AF-A0A382PQC7-F1
#
_entry.id   AF-A0A382PQC7-F1
#
_cell.length_a   1.000
_cell.length_b   1.000
_cell.length_c   1.000
_cell.angle_alpha   90.00
_cell.angle_beta   90.00
_cell.angle_gamma   90.00
#
_symmetry.space_group_name_H-M   'P 1'
#
loop_
_entity.id
_entity.type
_entity.pdbx_description
1 polymer ?
#
loop_
_entity_poly.entity_id
_entity_poly.type
_entity_poly.pdbx_seq_one_letter_code
_entity_poly.pdbx_strand_id
1 'polypeptide(L)'
;MDILSDEAQVVGISGDNEFCKLAWKESNPLIENIAHTLCADLGLKLANMLGIADEIEGVCQRATFIVDPQGTIQHITVNAL
;
A
#
# COMPACT_ATOMS: atom_id res chain seq x y z
N MET A 1 9.42 11.76 11.63
CA MET A 1 10.30 11.43 10.49
C MET A 1 10.14 9.94 10.25
N ASP A 2 9.45 9.57 9.19
CA ASP A 2 9.32 8.18 8.77
C ASP A 2 10.53 7.88 7.87
N ILE A 3 11.60 7.35 8.46
CA ILE A 3 12.77 6.82 7.73
C ILE A 3 12.75 5.33 8.03
N LEU A 4 12.41 4.52 7.03
CA LEU A 4 12.18 3.08 7.27
C LEU A 4 13.49 2.30 7.27
N SER A 5 14.42 2.57 6.35
CA SER A 5 15.86 2.32 6.46
C SER A 5 16.59 2.81 5.20
N ASP A 6 17.93 2.82 5.22
CA ASP A 6 18.77 2.93 4.00
C ASP A 6 18.81 1.61 3.20
N GLU A 7 18.20 0.55 3.73
CA GLU A 7 18.30 -0.81 3.21
C GLU A 7 17.03 -1.26 2.46
N ALA A 8 15.89 -0.60 2.70
CA ALA A 8 14.61 -0.95 2.12
C ALA A 8 13.73 0.27 1.84
N GLN A 9 13.05 0.24 0.70
CA GLN A 9 11.99 1.19 0.38
C GLN A 9 10.64 0.64 0.82
N VAL A 10 9.78 1.53 1.33
CA VAL A 10 8.42 1.17 1.69
C VAL A 10 7.46 1.97 0.84
N VAL A 11 6.38 1.30 0.42
CA VAL A 11 5.32 1.87 -0.39
C VAL A 11 3.98 1.37 0.16
N GLY A 12 3.10 2.30 0.54
CA GLY A 12 1.70 1.99 0.82
C GLY A 12 0.91 2.00 -0.49
N ILE A 13 0.00 1.05 -0.68
CA ILE A 13 -0.81 0.95 -1.91
C ILE A 13 -2.27 0.76 -1.54
N SER A 14 -3.17 1.53 -2.15
CA SER A 14 -4.62 1.31 -2.05
C SER A 14 -5.32 1.63 -3.37
N GLY A 15 -6.59 1.22 -3.50
CA GLY A 15 -7.42 1.49 -4.67
C GLY A 15 -7.74 2.98 -4.90
N ASP A 16 -7.55 3.83 -3.88
CA ASP A 16 -7.77 5.28 -4.01
C ASP A 16 -6.72 5.93 -4.92
N ASN A 17 -7.10 7.02 -5.57
CA ASN A 17 -6.18 7.83 -6.36
C ASN A 17 -5.26 8.71 -5.49
N GLU A 18 -4.28 9.33 -6.13
CA GLU A 18 -3.30 10.23 -5.52
C GLU A 18 -3.93 11.48 -4.88
N PHE A 19 -5.04 11.98 -5.43
CA PHE A 19 -5.75 13.14 -4.89
C PHE A 19 -6.41 12.82 -3.55
N CYS A 20 -7.05 11.65 -3.43
CA CYS A 20 -7.60 11.16 -2.17
C CYS A 20 -6.51 11.05 -1.10
N LYS A 21 -5.33 10.53 -1.47
CA LYS A 21 -4.20 10.36 -0.54
C LYS A 21 -3.66 11.70 -0.05
N LEU A 22 -3.49 12.67 -0.96
CA LEU A 22 -3.09 14.02 -0.59
C LEU A 22 -4.11 14.68 0.34
N ALA A 23 -5.39 14.67 -0.03
CA ALA A 23 -6.45 15.23 0.79
C ALA A 23 -6.54 14.53 2.16
N TRP A 24 -6.31 13.21 2.22
CA TRP A 24 -6.33 12.47 3.48
C TRP A 24 -5.14 12.85 4.37
N LYS A 25 -3.94 13.03 3.81
CA LYS A 25 -2.78 13.55 4.55
C LYS A 25 -3.01 14.97 5.08
N GLU A 26 -3.67 15.83 4.31
CA GLU A 26 -3.96 17.21 4.71
C GLU A 26 -5.05 17.31 5.80
N SER A 27 -5.97 16.35 5.85
CA SER A 27 -7.15 16.40 6.74
C SER A 27 -7.09 15.48 7.95
N ASN A 28 -6.17 14.50 7.98
CA ASN A 28 -6.08 13.51 9.04
C ASN A 28 -4.70 13.52 9.74
N PRO A 29 -4.62 14.05 10.98
CA PRO A 29 -3.37 14.14 11.74
C PRO A 29 -2.68 12.79 11.99
N LEU A 30 -3.40 11.67 11.93
CA LEU A 30 -2.82 10.34 12.14
C LEU A 30 -1.88 9.92 11.00
N ILE A 31 -2.06 10.48 9.81
CA ILE A 31 -1.32 10.08 8.60
C ILE A 31 -0.61 11.24 7.91
N GLU A 32 -0.77 12.48 8.40
CA GLU A 32 -0.18 13.69 7.81
C GLU A 32 1.35 13.56 7.62
N ASN A 33 2.01 12.88 8.56
CA ASN A 33 3.47 12.76 8.65
C ASN A 33 4.04 11.48 8.01
N ILE A 34 3.23 10.68 7.31
CA ILE A 34 3.72 9.52 6.53
C ILE A 34 4.70 10.02 5.47
N ALA A 35 5.95 9.55 5.51
CA ALA A 35 6.99 9.98 4.58
C ALA A 35 7.24 8.99 3.44
N HIS A 36 6.84 7.73 3.60
CA HIS A 36 6.92 6.74 2.52
C HIS A 36 5.86 7.00 1.44
N THR A 37 6.12 6.53 0.22
CA THR A 37 5.24 6.78 -0.93
C THR A 37 3.90 6.06 -0.74
N LEU A 38 2.80 6.75 -1.05
CA LEU A 38 1.47 6.16 -1.12
C LEU A 38 1.02 6.08 -2.60
N CYS A 39 1.12 4.90 -3.20
CA CYS A 39 0.80 4.65 -4.60
C CYS A 39 -0.69 4.31 -4.81
N ALA A 40 -1.22 4.77 -5.94
CA ALA A 40 -2.59 4.47 -6.34
C ALA A 40 -2.64 3.20 -7.21
N ASP A 41 -3.51 2.26 -6.87
CA ASP A 41 -3.88 1.11 -7.69
C ASP A 41 -5.32 1.29 -8.19
N LEU A 42 -5.54 2.32 -9.02
CA LEU A 42 -6.88 2.63 -9.54
C LEU A 42 -7.46 1.42 -10.28
N GLY A 43 -8.60 0.93 -9.80
CA GLY A 43 -9.26 -0.25 -10.34
C GLY A 43 -8.69 -1.59 -9.85
N LEU A 44 -7.89 -1.58 -8.78
CA LEU A 44 -7.39 -2.78 -8.09
C LEU A 44 -6.62 -3.75 -9.00
N LYS A 45 -5.91 -3.25 -10.02
CA LYS A 45 -5.23 -4.12 -10.99
C LYS A 45 -4.11 -4.91 -10.32
N LEU A 46 -3.27 -4.23 -9.53
CA LEU A 46 -2.19 -4.89 -8.79
C LEU A 46 -2.76 -5.79 -7.70
N ALA A 47 -3.78 -5.34 -6.95
CA ALA A 47 -4.42 -6.15 -5.92
C ALA A 47 -5.01 -7.46 -6.50
N ASN A 48 -5.64 -7.40 -7.68
CA ASN A 48 -6.12 -8.59 -8.39
C ASN A 48 -4.97 -9.50 -8.84
N MET A 49 -3.90 -8.94 -9.42
CA MET A 49 -2.71 -9.72 -9.84
C MET A 49 -2.05 -10.44 -8.66
N LEU A 50 -2.08 -9.83 -7.47
CA LEU A 50 -1.52 -10.40 -6.25
C LEU A 50 -2.50 -11.32 -5.50
N GLY A 51 -3.75 -11.45 -5.97
CA GLY A 51 -4.77 -12.28 -5.34
C GLY A 51 -5.26 -11.77 -3.98
N ILE A 52 -5.17 -10.46 -3.74
CA ILE A 52 -5.56 -9.81 -2.47
C ILE A 52 -6.75 -8.87 -2.62
N ALA A 53 -7.37 -8.79 -3.80
CA ALA A 53 -8.60 -8.04 -3.97
C ALA A 53 -9.75 -8.78 -3.27
N ASP A 54 -10.54 -8.05 -2.49
CA ASP A 54 -11.82 -8.51 -1.97
C ASP A 54 -12.91 -8.14 -2.99
N GLU A 55 -13.50 -9.15 -3.61
CA GLU A 55 -14.50 -8.96 -4.68
C GLU A 55 -15.84 -8.42 -4.15
N ILE A 56 -16.16 -8.64 -2.88
CA ILE A 56 -17.42 -8.22 -2.27
C ILE A 56 -17.31 -6.77 -1.83
N GLU A 57 -16.25 -6.46 -1.07
CA GLU A 57 -16.03 -5.13 -0.51
C GLU A 57 -15.44 -4.15 -1.55
N GLY A 58 -14.89 -4.65 -2.65
CA GLY A 58 -14.32 -3.82 -3.72
C GLY A 58 -13.06 -3.07 -3.29
N VAL A 59 -12.28 -3.65 -2.36
CA VAL A 59 -11.04 -3.09 -1.81
C VAL A 59 -9.95 -4.16 -1.74
N CYS A 60 -8.70 -3.78 -1.50
CA CYS A 60 -7.65 -4.75 -1.19
C CYS A 60 -7.71 -5.20 0.28
N GLN A 61 -7.40 -6.46 0.54
CA GLN A 61 -7.12 -6.97 1.88
C GLN A 61 -5.87 -6.29 2.47
N ARG A 62 -5.71 -6.40 3.79
CA ARG A 62 -4.54 -5.89 4.51
C ARG A 62 -3.35 -6.83 4.30
N ALA A 63 -2.68 -6.67 3.17
CA ALA A 63 -1.53 -7.48 2.78
C ALA A 63 -0.20 -6.72 2.88
N THR A 64 0.87 -7.42 3.25
CA THR A 64 2.25 -6.92 3.26
C THR A 64 3.15 -7.89 2.51
N PHE A 65 3.90 -7.35 1.56
CA PHE A 65 4.88 -8.09 0.75
C PHE A 65 6.28 -7.58 1.04
N ILE A 66 7.24 -8.49 1.20
CA ILE A 66 8.67 -8.15 1.20
C ILE A 66 9.24 -8.67 -0.11
N VAL A 67 9.81 -7.76 -0.90
CA VAL A 67 10.35 -8.04 -2.23
C VAL A 67 11.85 -7.77 -2.21
N ASP A 68 12.64 -8.69 -2.73
CA ASP A 68 14.09 -8.52 -2.83
C ASP A 68 14.49 -7.63 -4.02
N PRO A 69 15.77 -7.23 -4.15
CA PRO A 69 16.24 -6.41 -5.27
C PRO A 69 16.14 -7.08 -6.65
N GLN A 70 15.92 -8.39 -6.73
CA GLN A 70 15.69 -9.12 -7.98
C GLN A 70 14.20 -9.13 -8.37
N GLY A 71 13.32 -8.56 -7.53
CA GLY A 71 11.88 -8.53 -7.75
C GLY A 71 11.16 -9.78 -7.26
N THR A 72 11.82 -10.65 -6.48
CA THR A 72 11.21 -11.87 -5.95
C THR A 72 10.53 -11.58 -4.62
N ILE A 73 9.29 -12.04 -4.47
CA ILE A 73 8.58 -11.97 -3.20
C ILE A 73 9.19 -12.99 -2.24
N GLN A 74 9.78 -12.49 -1.15
CA GLN A 74 10.40 -13.29 -0.10
C GLN A 74 9.45 -13.59 1.07
N HIS A 75 8.44 -12.74 1.26
CA HIS A 75 7.47 -12.90 2.34
C HIS A 75 6.13 -12.27 1.99
N ILE A 76 5.05 -12.92 2.44
CA ILE A 76 3.68 -12.44 2.32
C ILE A 76 2.99 -12.63 3.68
N THR A 77 2.32 -11.59 4.16
CA THR A 77 1.33 -11.72 5.25
C THR A 77 0.04 -11.06 4.81
N VAL A 78 -1.09 -11.72 5.07
CA VAL A 78 -2.42 -11.21 4.75
C VAL A 78 -3.28 -11.30 6.01
N ASN A 79 -3.93 -10.20 6.34
CA ASN A 79 -4.90 -10.14 7.43
C ASN A 79 -6.30 -9.91 6.85
N ALA A 80 -7.30 -10.52 7.48
CA ALA A 80 -8.70 -10.26 7.18
C ALA A 80 -9.05 -8.77 7.37
N LEU A 81 -10.07 -8.31 6.66
CA LEU A 81 -10.57 -6.93 6.71
C LEU A 81 -11.13 -6.54 8.08
#